data_AF-A0A6N7MCN2-F1
#
_entry.id   AF-A0A6N7MCN2-F1
#
_cell.length_a   1.000
_cell.length_b   1.000
_cell.length_c   1.000
_cell.angle_alpha   90.00
_cell.angle_beta   90.00
_cell.angle_gamma   90.00
#
_symmetry.space_group_name_H-M   'P 1'
#
loop_
_entity.id
_entity.type
_entity.pdbx_description
1 polymer ?
#
loop_
_entity_poly.entity_id
_entity_poly.type
_entity_poly.pdbx_seq_one_letter_code
_entity_poly.pdbx_strand_id
1 'polypeptide(L)'
;MIIIFLRGVFSSSLLTGTSLLYATLGEVIVERSGIVNLGLEGILLIGASTGFAVTAATGSASLGLLVAALAGGVFNLLFGYLVVTRRANQLASGLTMMFLAFGVSALIGRPYVGAMIIGLQKIPIPILTELPWVAGSTLFNYDILVYVAIPVAFLVWLLLFYTRWGLSLRAVGENPTAAFAAGRNPSFIQYQALFVGGLLGGIGGAHLSIALTLTWSELMTSGRGFI
;
A
#
# COMPACT_ATOMS: atom_id res chain seq x y z
N MET A 1 -19.12 -3.51 29.86
CA MET A 1 -18.82 -4.59 28.88
C MET A 1 -18.97 -4.09 27.43
N ILE A 2 -20.14 -3.56 27.02
CA ILE A 2 -20.36 -3.02 25.65
C ILE A 2 -19.31 -1.98 25.20
N ILE A 3 -18.96 -1.02 26.07
CA ILE A 3 -18.05 0.08 25.70
C ILE A 3 -16.62 -0.43 25.44
N ILE A 4 -16.16 -1.44 26.19
CA ILE A 4 -14.84 -2.05 26.01
C ILE A 4 -14.79 -2.85 24.70
N PHE A 5 -15.86 -3.59 24.41
CA PHE A 5 -16.01 -4.30 23.14
C PHE A 5 -15.96 -3.35 21.94
N LEU A 6 -16.79 -2.30 21.95
CA LEU A 6 -16.80 -1.30 20.86
C LEU A 6 -15.43 -0.65 20.67
N ARG A 7 -14.73 -0.30 21.75
CA ARG A 7 -13.36 0.24 21.68
C ARG A 7 -12.37 -0.73 21.03
N GLY A 8 -12.43 -2.01 21.40
CA GLY A 8 -11.59 -3.05 20.81
C GLY A 8 -11.84 -3.22 19.30
N VAL A 9 -13.11 -3.18 18.89
CA VAL A 9 -13.50 -3.21 17.48
C VAL A 9 -12.95 -2.00 16.74
N PHE A 10 -13.22 -0.78 17.22
CA PHE A 10 -12.72 0.45 16.58
C PHE A 10 -11.20 0.46 16.43
N SER A 11 -10.47 0.10 17.49
CA SER A 11 -9.01 0.10 17.44
C SER A 11 -8.46 -0.95 16.48
N SER A 12 -9.08 -2.13 16.42
CA SER A 12 -8.66 -3.21 15.51
C SER A 12 -9.00 -2.89 14.06
N SER A 13 -10.13 -2.22 13.84
CA SER A 13 -10.55 -1.71 12.53
C SER A 13 -9.59 -0.65 11.99
N LEU A 14 -9.15 0.29 12.83
CA LEU A 14 -8.17 1.32 12.41
C LEU A 14 -6.82 0.70 12.05
N LEU A 15 -6.31 -0.21 12.88
CA LEU A 15 -5.03 -0.89 12.63
C LEU A 15 -5.07 -1.71 11.33
N THR A 16 -6.03 -2.61 11.20
CA THR A 16 -6.12 -3.49 10.01
C THR A 16 -6.51 -2.71 8.76
N GLY A 17 -7.41 -1.73 8.92
CA GLY A 17 -7.90 -0.88 7.84
C GLY A 17 -6.84 0.07 7.27
N THR A 18 -5.81 0.41 8.03
CA THR A 18 -4.73 1.29 7.56
C THR A 18 -3.97 0.69 6.38
N SER A 19 -3.56 -0.59 6.48
CA SER A 19 -2.89 -1.30 5.39
C SER A 19 -3.75 -1.34 4.12
N LEU A 20 -5.04 -1.66 4.28
CA LEU A 20 -6.04 -1.64 3.21
C LEU A 20 -6.23 -0.24 2.63
N LEU A 21 -6.23 0.81 3.46
CA LEU A 21 -6.38 2.19 3.01
C LEU A 21 -5.23 2.60 2.08
N TYR A 22 -3.99 2.26 2.42
CA TYR A 22 -2.86 2.51 1.51
C TYR A 22 -3.00 1.76 0.18
N ALA A 23 -3.40 0.49 0.22
CA ALA A 23 -3.61 -0.32 -0.99
C ALA A 23 -4.71 0.28 -1.88
N THR A 24 -5.86 0.61 -1.29
CA THR A 24 -7.02 1.20 -1.99
C THR A 24 -6.70 2.58 -2.58
N LEU A 25 -5.96 3.44 -1.87
CA LEU A 25 -5.53 4.73 -2.39
C LEU A 25 -4.61 4.57 -3.60
N GLY A 26 -3.73 3.57 -3.58
CA GLY A 26 -2.91 3.21 -4.73
C GLY A 26 -3.75 2.75 -5.92
N GLU A 27 -4.71 1.85 -5.68
CA GLU A 27 -5.56 1.31 -6.74
C GLU A 27 -6.49 2.37 -7.34
N VAL A 28 -7.04 3.28 -6.53
CA VAL A 28 -7.82 4.42 -7.03
C VAL A 28 -7.02 5.25 -8.03
N ILE A 29 -5.72 5.46 -7.81
CA ILE A 29 -4.86 6.19 -8.76
C ILE A 29 -4.68 5.40 -10.06
N VAL A 30 -4.46 4.08 -9.95
CA VAL A 30 -4.25 3.18 -11.08
C VAL A 30 -5.51 3.06 -11.94
N GLU A 31 -6.67 2.83 -11.32
CA GLU A 31 -7.97 2.75 -12.01
C GLU A 31 -8.34 4.07 -12.70
N ARG A 32 -8.05 5.20 -12.06
CA ARG A 32 -8.30 6.52 -12.66
C ARG A 32 -7.43 6.77 -13.91
N SER A 33 -6.36 6.00 -14.12
CA SER A 33 -5.54 6.02 -15.33
C SER A 33 -6.02 5.06 -16.44
N GLY A 34 -7.13 4.35 -16.21
CA GLY A 34 -7.72 3.39 -17.16
C GLY A 34 -7.07 2.01 -17.14
N ILE A 35 -6.41 1.65 -16.02
CA ILE A 35 -5.80 0.33 -15.82
C ILE A 35 -6.40 -0.30 -14.57
N VAL A 36 -6.78 -1.57 -14.66
CA VAL A 36 -7.27 -2.36 -13.53
C VAL A 36 -6.17 -3.35 -13.14
N ASN A 37 -5.76 -3.35 -11.87
CA ASN A 37 -4.66 -4.18 -11.39
C ASN A 37 -5.10 -5.20 -10.33
N LEU A 38 -5.48 -6.39 -10.80
CA LEU A 38 -5.75 -7.53 -9.91
C LEU A 38 -4.50 -8.09 -9.21
N GLY A 39 -3.32 -7.53 -9.46
CA GLY A 39 -2.05 -7.93 -8.86
C GLY A 39 -1.74 -7.30 -7.49
N LEU A 40 -2.66 -6.50 -6.93
CA LEU A 40 -2.44 -5.71 -5.72
C LEU A 40 -2.08 -6.55 -4.48
N GLU A 41 -2.68 -7.72 -4.31
CA GLU A 41 -2.29 -8.71 -3.29
C GLU A 41 -0.80 -9.07 -3.39
N GLY A 42 -0.28 -9.21 -4.61
CA GLY A 42 1.13 -9.44 -4.85
C GLY A 42 2.00 -8.27 -4.44
N ILE A 43 1.58 -7.04 -4.74
CA ILE A 43 2.31 -5.82 -4.34
C ILE A 43 2.40 -5.71 -2.82
N LEU A 44 1.31 -6.00 -2.11
CA LEU A 44 1.30 -6.06 -0.64
C LEU A 44 2.31 -7.09 -0.11
N LEU A 45 2.36 -8.28 -0.72
CA LEU A 45 3.32 -9.32 -0.31
C LEU A 45 4.78 -8.94 -0.60
N ILE A 46 5.05 -8.30 -1.73
CA ILE A 46 6.38 -7.77 -2.04
C ILE A 46 6.77 -6.69 -1.02
N GLY A 47 5.88 -5.75 -0.70
CA GLY A 47 6.12 -4.73 0.32
C GLY A 47 6.36 -5.33 1.70
N ALA A 48 5.53 -6.30 2.10
CA ALA A 48 5.64 -6.98 3.38
C ALA A 48 6.97 -7.75 3.51
N SER A 49 7.30 -8.57 2.51
CA SER A 49 8.52 -9.41 2.55
C SER A 49 9.79 -8.57 2.52
N THR A 50 9.88 -7.59 1.63
CA THR A 50 11.06 -6.72 1.53
C THR A 50 11.20 -5.79 2.73
N GLY A 51 10.09 -5.21 3.22
CA GLY A 51 10.08 -4.37 4.41
C GLY A 51 10.52 -5.13 5.65
N PHE A 52 10.01 -6.34 5.84
CA PHE A 52 10.40 -7.21 6.94
C PHE A 52 11.88 -7.60 6.84
N ALA A 53 12.32 -8.13 5.69
CA ALA A 53 13.68 -8.62 5.50
C ALA A 53 14.72 -7.51 5.76
N VAL A 54 14.45 -6.30 5.27
CA VAL A 54 15.33 -5.15 5.48
C VAL A 54 15.33 -4.69 6.93
N THR A 55 14.17 -4.66 7.59
CA THR A 55 14.09 -4.30 9.01
C THR A 55 14.80 -5.34 9.87
N ALA A 56 14.66 -6.63 9.56
CA ALA A 56 15.34 -7.71 10.24
C ALA A 56 16.87 -7.64 10.07
N ALA A 57 17.35 -7.33 8.87
CA ALA A 57 18.78 -7.25 8.58
C ALA A 57 19.46 -5.99 9.13
N THR A 58 18.76 -4.85 9.14
CA THR A 58 19.34 -3.54 9.49
C THR A 58 18.97 -3.05 10.89
N GLY A 59 17.90 -3.58 11.47
CA GLY A 59 17.27 -3.05 12.69
C GLY A 59 16.48 -1.75 12.47
N SER A 60 16.41 -1.20 11.25
CA SER A 60 15.77 0.08 10.95
C SER A 60 14.43 -0.10 10.24
N ALA A 61 13.33 0.11 10.97
CA ALA A 61 11.97 0.01 10.42
C ALA A 61 11.65 1.10 9.37
N SER A 62 12.26 2.28 9.48
CA SER A 62 12.09 3.35 8.49
C SER A 62 12.77 3.03 7.15
N LEU A 63 13.93 2.38 7.20
CA LEU A 63 14.62 1.89 6.00
C LEU A 63 13.83 0.74 5.37
N GLY A 64 13.32 -0.19 6.20
CA GLY A 64 12.40 -1.23 5.75
C GLY A 64 11.17 -0.68 5.03
N LEU A 65 10.52 0.34 5.61
CA LEU A 65 9.38 1.01 4.99
C LEU A 65 9.73 1.63 3.62
N LEU A 66 10.86 2.34 3.53
CA LEU A 66 11.29 2.97 2.28
C LEU A 66 11.58 1.94 1.19
N VAL A 67 12.26 0.85 1.53
CA VAL A 67 12.55 -0.24 0.57
C VAL A 67 11.27 -0.95 0.17
N ALA A 68 10.34 -1.20 1.10
CA ALA A 68 9.05 -1.81 0.79
C ALA A 68 8.22 -0.99 -0.20
N ALA A 69 8.17 0.34 0.01
CA ALA A 69 7.50 1.25 -0.90
C ALA A 69 8.13 1.15 -2.30
N LEU A 70 9.45 1.32 -2.42
CA LEU A 70 10.16 1.26 -3.69
C LEU A 70 10.02 -0.10 -4.38
N ALA A 71 10.11 -1.20 -3.63
CA ALA A 71 9.93 -2.55 -4.15
C ALA A 71 8.53 -2.75 -4.74
N GLY A 72 7.48 -2.28 -4.04
CA GLY A 72 6.11 -2.29 -4.56
C GLY A 72 5.96 -1.45 -5.83
N GLY A 73 6.54 -0.25 -5.87
CA GLY A 73 6.55 0.62 -7.04
C GLY A 73 7.24 -0.03 -8.26
N VAL A 74 8.45 -0.57 -8.07
CA VAL A 74 9.22 -1.25 -9.12
C VAL A 74 8.52 -2.52 -9.58
N PHE A 75 7.95 -3.30 -8.67
CA PHE A 75 7.19 -4.50 -9.03
C PHE A 75 5.96 -4.14 -9.88
N ASN A 76 5.26 -3.06 -9.55
CA ASN A 76 4.12 -2.61 -10.34
C ASN A 76 4.50 -2.02 -11.71
N LEU A 77 5.73 -1.51 -11.87
CA LEU A 77 6.25 -1.15 -13.19
C LEU A 77 6.45 -2.37 -14.10
N LEU A 78 6.76 -3.55 -13.53
CA LEU A 78 6.83 -4.80 -14.31
C LEU A 78 5.44 -5.17 -14.87
N PHE A 79 4.39 -4.99 -14.07
CA PHE A 79 3.01 -5.11 -14.55
C PHE A 79 2.74 -4.07 -15.65
N GLY A 80 3.11 -2.81 -15.43
CA GLY A 80 3.00 -1.74 -16.41
C GLY A 80 3.67 -2.04 -17.74
N TYR A 81 4.84 -2.69 -17.72
CA TYR A 81 5.50 -3.16 -18.93
C TYR A 81 4.63 -4.12 -19.73
N LEU A 82 3.99 -5.08 -19.07
CA LEU A 82 3.10 -6.04 -19.73
C LEU A 82 1.85 -5.36 -20.30
N VAL A 83 1.18 -4.51 -19.53
CA VAL A 83 -0.13 -3.98 -19.94
C VAL A 83 -0.05 -2.69 -20.76
N VAL A 84 0.88 -1.80 -20.47
CA VAL A 84 1.04 -0.52 -21.19
C VAL A 84 1.88 -0.71 -22.46
N THR A 85 3.06 -1.31 -22.33
CA THR A 85 3.99 -1.45 -23.47
C THR A 85 3.67 -2.67 -24.33
N ARG A 86 3.40 -3.82 -23.72
CA ARG A 86 3.12 -5.06 -24.46
C ARG A 86 1.64 -5.28 -24.76
N ARG A 87 0.76 -4.41 -24.25
CA ARG A 87 -0.69 -4.47 -24.45
C ARG A 87 -1.29 -5.84 -24.10
N ALA A 88 -0.69 -6.52 -23.12
CA ALA A 88 -1.22 -7.76 -22.60
C ALA A 88 -2.55 -7.53 -21.89
N ASN A 89 -3.36 -8.58 -21.78
CA ASN A 89 -4.61 -8.52 -21.04
C ASN A 89 -4.33 -8.16 -19.57
N GLN A 90 -4.98 -7.11 -19.06
CA GLN A 90 -4.74 -6.57 -17.72
C GLN A 90 -5.07 -7.56 -16.61
N LEU A 91 -6.21 -8.25 -16.71
CA LEU A 91 -6.67 -9.19 -15.70
C LEU A 91 -5.73 -10.40 -15.60
N ALA A 92 -5.39 -11.00 -16.76
CA ALA A 92 -4.47 -12.14 -16.81
C ALA A 92 -3.06 -11.77 -16.36
N SER A 93 -2.57 -10.60 -16.76
CA SER A 93 -1.24 -10.10 -16.36
C SER A 93 -1.21 -9.80 -14.86
N GLY A 94 -2.27 -9.20 -14.31
CA GLY A 94 -2.38 -8.89 -12.88
C GLY A 94 -2.36 -10.16 -12.03
N LEU A 95 -3.14 -11.17 -12.41
CA LEU A 95 -3.14 -12.47 -11.73
C LEU A 95 -1.79 -13.19 -11.83
N THR A 96 -1.13 -13.13 -12.99
CA THR A 96 0.22 -13.69 -13.18
C THR A 96 1.23 -13.01 -12.28
N MET A 97 1.18 -11.67 -12.20
CA MET A 97 2.03 -10.88 -11.32
C MET A 97 1.78 -11.18 -9.84
N MET A 98 0.52 -11.43 -9.46
CA MET A 98 0.18 -11.87 -8.10
C MET A 98 0.85 -13.21 -7.75
N PHE A 99 0.75 -14.23 -8.59
CA PHE A 99 1.39 -15.52 -8.33
C PHE A 99 2.92 -15.45 -8.35
N LEU A 100 3.49 -14.61 -9.22
CA LEU A 100 4.93 -14.32 -9.18
C LEU A 100 5.32 -13.73 -7.83
N ALA A 101 4.57 -12.75 -7.33
CA ALA A 101 4.81 -12.15 -6.03
C ALA A 101 4.69 -13.15 -4.87
N PHE A 102 3.80 -14.14 -4.96
CA PHE A 102 3.69 -15.19 -3.94
C PHE A 102 5.01 -15.95 -3.82
N GLY A 103 5.56 -16.40 -4.96
CA GLY A 103 6.84 -17.10 -4.99
C GLY A 103 8.02 -16.22 -4.55
N VAL A 104 8.10 -14.98 -5.05
CA VAL A 104 9.19 -14.05 -4.73
C VAL A 104 9.17 -13.64 -3.26
N SER A 105 7.99 -13.30 -2.72
CA SER A 105 7.86 -12.94 -1.30
C SER A 105 8.16 -14.11 -0.37
N ALA A 106 7.73 -15.32 -0.71
CA ALA A 106 8.10 -16.52 0.03
C ALA A 106 9.62 -16.77 0.01
N LEU A 107 10.28 -16.59 -1.14
CA LEU A 107 11.74 -16.75 -1.24
C LEU A 107 12.49 -15.71 -0.38
N ILE A 108 12.08 -14.45 -0.43
CA ILE A 108 12.66 -13.36 0.38
C ILE A 108 12.44 -13.63 1.87
N GLY A 109 11.23 -14.05 2.24
CA GLY A 109 10.80 -14.24 3.61
C GLY A 109 11.26 -15.54 4.27
N ARG A 110 11.66 -16.56 3.48
CA ARG A 110 12.04 -17.90 3.96
C ARG A 110 13.03 -17.90 5.14
N PRO A 111 14.11 -17.09 5.16
CA PRO A 111 15.05 -17.06 6.29
C PRO A 111 14.45 -16.49 7.58
N TYR A 112 13.31 -15.81 7.47
CA TYR A 112 12.70 -15.02 8.53
C TYR A 112 11.41 -15.64 9.07
N VAL A 113 11.02 -16.83 8.62
CA VAL A 113 9.81 -17.50 9.10
C VAL A 113 9.90 -17.73 10.61
N GLY A 114 8.95 -17.17 11.36
CA GLY A 114 8.93 -17.22 12.82
C GLY A 114 9.88 -16.22 13.52
N ALA A 115 10.63 -15.42 12.77
CA ALA A 115 11.45 -14.35 13.33
C ALA A 115 10.56 -13.19 13.81
N MET A 116 11.05 -12.48 14.84
CA MET A 116 10.46 -11.24 15.34
C MET A 116 11.41 -10.08 15.06
N ILE A 117 10.85 -8.90 14.81
CA ILE A 117 11.61 -7.67 14.60
C ILE A 117 11.17 -6.58 15.57
N ILE A 118 12.06 -5.63 15.80
CA ILE A 118 11.70 -4.34 16.38
C ILE A 118 11.19 -3.47 15.23
N GLY A 119 9.88 -3.44 15.06
CA GLY A 119 9.22 -2.69 13.99
C GLY A 119 8.96 -1.22 14.33
N LEU A 120 8.01 -0.63 13.60
CA LEU A 120 7.54 0.74 13.84
C LEU A 120 6.94 0.85 15.24
N GLN A 121 7.50 1.76 16.02
CA GLN A 121 7.04 2.03 17.37
C GLN A 121 5.74 2.82 17.36
N LYS A 122 4.89 2.56 18.34
CA LYS A 122 3.66 3.33 18.54
C LYS A 122 4.00 4.66 19.20
N ILE A 123 3.38 5.74 18.74
CA ILE A 123 3.63 7.09 19.21
C ILE A 123 2.39 7.59 19.95
N PRO A 124 2.37 7.66 21.29
CA PRO A 124 1.22 8.17 22.01
C PRO A 124 1.10 9.70 21.83
N ILE A 125 -0.10 10.21 21.51
CA ILE A 125 -0.36 11.66 21.39
C ILE A 125 -0.71 12.23 22.77
N PRO A 126 0.17 13.00 23.45
CA PRO A 126 0.03 13.30 24.88
C PRO A 126 -1.29 13.96 25.27
N ILE A 127 -1.75 14.95 24.48
CA ILE A 127 -2.92 15.77 24.80
C ILE A 127 -4.26 15.00 24.66
N LEU A 128 -4.33 14.01 23.77
CA LEU A 128 -5.53 13.21 23.51
C LEU A 128 -5.55 11.90 24.31
N THR A 129 -4.39 11.50 24.82
CA THR A 129 -4.19 10.29 25.64
C THR A 129 -4.63 10.53 27.09
N GLU A 130 -4.75 11.78 27.55
CA GLU A 130 -5.10 12.08 28.95
C GLU A 130 -6.59 12.42 29.20
N LEU A 131 -7.43 12.51 28.15
CA LEU A 131 -8.84 12.92 28.27
C LEU A 131 -9.75 11.81 28.85
N PRO A 132 -10.45 12.01 29.99
CA PRO A 132 -11.25 10.96 30.65
C PRO A 132 -12.54 10.55 29.91
N TRP A 133 -13.16 11.48 29.17
CA TRP A 133 -14.38 11.23 28.38
C TRP A 133 -14.08 10.59 27.00
N VAL A 134 -12.83 10.67 26.51
CA VAL A 134 -12.33 10.06 25.26
C VAL A 134 -11.31 8.92 25.52
N ALA A 135 -10.90 8.70 26.78
CA ALA A 135 -10.24 7.49 27.33
C ALA A 135 -9.08 6.86 26.51
N GLY A 136 -8.24 7.69 25.89
CA GLY A 136 -6.92 7.93 26.46
C GLY A 136 -5.76 6.92 26.30
N SER A 137 -5.85 5.81 25.58
CA SER A 137 -4.61 5.09 25.20
C SER A 137 -4.76 4.17 24.01
N THR A 138 -5.94 3.60 23.81
CA THR A 138 -6.16 2.64 22.73
C THR A 138 -6.47 3.31 21.38
N LEU A 139 -7.11 4.48 21.39
CA LEU A 139 -7.50 5.21 20.17
C LEU A 139 -6.43 6.15 19.62
N PHE A 140 -5.40 6.49 20.41
CA PHE A 140 -4.38 7.46 20.02
C PHE A 140 -2.96 6.97 20.32
N ASN A 141 -2.76 5.65 20.28
CA ASN A 141 -1.45 5.01 20.38
C ASN A 141 -1.24 4.07 19.19
N TYR A 142 -1.00 4.66 18.04
CA TYR A 142 -0.76 3.95 16.79
C TYR A 142 0.64 4.22 16.26
N ASP A 143 1.06 3.43 15.28
CA ASP A 143 2.28 3.70 14.55
C ASP A 143 2.11 4.89 13.60
N ILE A 144 3.23 5.44 13.12
CA ILE A 144 3.26 6.62 12.27
C ILE A 144 2.44 6.45 10.97
N LEU A 145 2.32 5.23 10.42
CA LEU A 145 1.59 5.02 9.18
C LEU A 145 0.09 5.17 9.37
N VAL A 146 -0.46 4.83 10.54
CA VAL A 146 -1.88 5.07 10.85
C VAL A 146 -2.17 6.57 10.90
N TYR A 147 -1.32 7.35 11.57
CA TYR A 147 -1.53 8.80 11.66
C TYR A 147 -1.40 9.51 10.31
N VAL A 148 -0.45 9.06 9.49
CA VAL A 148 -0.18 9.65 8.17
C VAL A 148 -1.17 9.17 7.10
N ALA A 149 -1.93 8.10 7.34
CA ALA A 149 -2.87 7.55 6.35
C ALA A 149 -3.97 8.55 5.95
N ILE A 150 -4.51 9.32 6.91
CA ILE A 150 -5.52 10.35 6.63
C ILE A 150 -4.94 11.53 5.82
N PRO A 151 -3.80 12.13 6.22
CA PRO A 151 -3.08 13.09 5.37
C PRO A 151 -2.77 12.56 3.97
N VAL A 152 -2.36 11.30 3.82
CA VAL A 152 -2.09 10.69 2.51
C VAL A 152 -3.36 10.54 1.69
N ALA A 153 -4.47 10.10 2.29
CA ALA A 153 -5.77 10.04 1.62
C ALA A 153 -6.19 11.42 1.10
N PHE A 154 -6.05 12.45 1.94
CA PHE A 154 -6.32 13.84 1.56
C PHE A 154 -5.37 14.32 0.45
N LEU A 155 -4.09 13.96 0.51
CA LEU A 155 -3.11 14.29 -0.52
C LEU A 155 -3.46 13.63 -1.85
N VAL A 156 -3.86 12.35 -1.85
CA VAL A 156 -4.30 11.63 -3.06
C VAL A 156 -5.53 12.31 -3.67
N TRP A 157 -6.52 12.66 -2.84
CA TRP A 157 -7.67 13.45 -3.28
C TRP A 157 -7.25 14.79 -3.92
N LEU A 158 -6.38 15.54 -3.24
CA LEU A 158 -5.89 16.82 -3.76
C LEU A 158 -5.15 16.63 -5.09
N LEU A 159 -4.27 15.63 -5.18
CA LEU A 159 -3.52 15.30 -6.39
C LEU A 159 -4.44 14.96 -7.55
N LEU A 160 -5.46 14.12 -7.33
CA LEU A 160 -6.37 13.67 -8.39
C LEU A 160 -7.30 14.78 -8.90
N PHE A 161 -7.79 15.64 -8.01
CA PHE A 161 -8.84 16.60 -8.35
C PHE A 161 -8.34 18.02 -8.58
N TYR A 162 -7.23 18.43 -7.98
CA TYR A 162 -6.78 19.82 -7.97
C TYR A 162 -5.41 20.05 -8.64
N THR A 163 -4.83 19.04 -9.29
CA THR A 163 -3.56 19.19 -10.01
C THR A 163 -3.67 18.91 -11.51
N ARG A 164 -2.74 19.48 -12.29
CA ARG A 164 -2.60 19.21 -13.74
C ARG A 164 -2.32 17.74 -14.02
N TRP A 165 -1.57 17.09 -13.15
CA TRP A 165 -1.27 15.66 -13.26
C TRP A 165 -2.55 14.84 -13.07
N GLY A 166 -3.32 15.10 -12.02
CA GLY A 166 -4.61 14.43 -11.77
C GLY A 166 -5.64 14.64 -12.88
N LEU A 167 -5.72 15.85 -13.45
CA LEU A 167 -6.54 16.11 -14.62
C LEU A 167 -6.11 15.27 -15.83
N SER A 168 -4.79 15.22 -16.09
CA SER A 168 -4.24 14.44 -17.21
C SER A 168 -4.46 12.94 -17.02
N LEU A 169 -4.30 12.46 -15.78
CA LEU A 169 -4.53 11.07 -15.40
C LEU A 169 -5.98 10.66 -15.64
N ARG A 170 -6.95 11.45 -15.16
CA ARG A 170 -8.37 11.17 -15.38
C ARG A 170 -8.76 11.25 -16.87
N ALA A 171 -8.23 12.21 -17.61
CA ALA A 171 -8.46 12.31 -19.05
C ALA A 171 -7.90 11.10 -19.82
N VAL A 172 -6.72 10.61 -19.42
CA VAL A 172 -6.15 9.36 -19.97
C VAL A 172 -7.02 8.16 -19.64
N GLY A 173 -7.53 8.07 -18.41
CA GLY A 173 -8.43 6.98 -18.01
C GLY A 173 -9.77 6.97 -18.74
N GLU A 174 -10.33 8.14 -19.05
CA GLU A 174 -11.58 8.26 -19.81
C GLU A 174 -11.37 7.94 -21.30
N ASN A 175 -10.37 8.55 -21.94
CA ASN A 175 -10.05 8.28 -23.34
C ASN A 175 -8.56 8.56 -23.65
N PRO A 176 -7.71 7.52 -23.72
CA PRO A 176 -6.29 7.66 -24.04
C PRO A 176 -6.03 8.34 -25.40
N THR A 177 -6.89 8.09 -26.40
CA THR A 177 -6.72 8.65 -27.74
C THR A 177 -7.02 10.14 -27.78
N ALA A 178 -8.06 10.59 -27.08
CA ALA A 178 -8.39 12.01 -26.94
C ALA A 178 -7.31 12.75 -26.12
N ALA A 179 -6.82 12.13 -25.04
CA ALA A 179 -5.73 12.70 -24.25
C ALA A 179 -4.45 12.86 -25.08
N PHE A 180 -4.14 11.91 -25.96
CA PHE A 180 -3.01 12.01 -26.88
C PHE A 180 -3.18 13.14 -27.90
N ALA A 181 -4.37 13.27 -28.51
CA ALA A 181 -4.68 14.37 -29.41
C ALA A 181 -4.57 15.76 -28.74
N ALA A 182 -4.85 15.82 -27.43
CA ALA A 182 -4.66 17.02 -26.61
C ALA A 182 -3.19 17.25 -26.14
N GLY A 183 -2.23 16.48 -26.67
CA GLY A 183 -0.80 16.65 -26.40
C GLY A 183 -0.28 15.99 -25.12
N ARG A 184 -1.04 15.08 -24.51
CA ARG A 184 -0.57 14.27 -23.37
C ARG A 184 0.02 12.95 -23.85
N ASN A 185 0.88 12.33 -23.04
CA ASN A 185 1.38 10.98 -23.31
C ASN A 185 0.69 9.98 -22.37
N PRO A 186 -0.31 9.21 -22.85
CA PRO A 186 -1.05 8.25 -22.02
C PRO A 186 -0.15 7.23 -21.35
N SER A 187 0.79 6.63 -22.09
CA SER A 187 1.66 5.59 -21.57
C SER A 187 2.51 6.10 -20.41
N PHE A 188 3.10 7.29 -20.55
CA PHE A 188 3.91 7.88 -19.48
C PHE A 188 3.07 8.15 -18.21
N ILE A 189 1.86 8.69 -18.37
CA ILE A 189 0.95 8.97 -17.25
C ILE A 189 0.51 7.67 -16.56
N GLN A 190 0.22 6.62 -17.33
CA GLN A 190 -0.13 5.29 -16.80
C GLN A 190 1.03 4.66 -16.03
N TYR A 191 2.28 4.76 -16.51
CA TYR A 191 3.44 4.30 -15.76
C TYR A 191 3.64 5.06 -14.45
N GLN A 192 3.40 6.38 -14.43
CA GLN A 192 3.43 7.15 -13.19
C GLN A 192 2.36 6.68 -12.21
N ALA A 193 1.13 6.46 -12.69
CA ALA A 193 0.02 5.96 -11.88
C ALA A 193 0.36 4.59 -11.27
N LEU A 194 0.89 3.67 -12.08
CA LEU A 194 1.32 2.34 -11.62
C LEU A 194 2.46 2.40 -10.60
N PHE A 195 3.48 3.25 -10.83
CA PHE A 195 4.56 3.41 -9.86
C PHE A 195 4.04 3.92 -8.52
N VAL A 196 3.23 4.99 -8.53
CA VAL A 196 2.64 5.57 -7.31
C VAL A 196 1.69 4.59 -6.62
N GLY A 197 0.85 3.88 -7.37
CA GLY A 197 -0.02 2.83 -6.83
C GLY A 197 0.78 1.70 -6.20
N GLY A 198 1.90 1.30 -6.83
CA GLY A 198 2.82 0.31 -6.28
C GLY A 198 3.55 0.80 -5.03
N LEU A 199 3.94 2.08 -4.95
CA LEU A 199 4.53 2.67 -3.75
C LEU A 199 3.56 2.57 -2.56
N LEU A 200 2.30 2.98 -2.77
CA LEU A 200 1.26 2.95 -1.74
C LEU A 200 0.91 1.50 -1.34
N GLY A 201 0.79 0.59 -2.31
CA GLY A 201 0.64 -0.84 -2.04
C GLY A 201 1.83 -1.41 -1.25
N GLY A 202 3.05 -1.04 -1.61
CA GLY A 202 4.26 -1.45 -0.87
C GLY A 202 4.25 -0.97 0.59
N ILE A 203 3.84 0.28 0.83
CA ILE A 203 3.63 0.83 2.18
C ILE A 203 2.54 0.05 2.94
N GLY A 204 1.42 -0.26 2.28
CA GLY A 204 0.35 -1.07 2.86
C GLY A 204 0.84 -2.46 3.28
N GLY A 205 1.71 -3.08 2.48
CA GLY A 205 2.35 -4.36 2.80
C GLY A 205 3.36 -4.27 3.94
N ALA A 206 4.17 -3.21 3.95
CA ALA A 206 5.08 -2.92 5.06
C ALA A 206 4.30 -2.80 6.37
N HIS A 207 3.20 -2.05 6.40
CA HIS A 207 2.38 -1.89 7.60
C HIS A 207 1.95 -3.23 8.21
N LEU A 208 1.60 -4.23 7.39
CA LEU A 208 1.25 -5.57 7.88
C LEU A 208 2.41 -6.24 8.63
N SER A 209 3.62 -6.20 8.07
CA SER A 209 4.75 -6.96 8.57
C SER A 209 5.58 -6.24 9.63
N ILE A 210 5.80 -4.93 9.48
CA ILE A 210 6.68 -4.12 10.33
C ILE A 210 5.94 -3.25 11.35
N ALA A 211 4.61 -3.17 11.32
CA ALA A 211 3.82 -2.42 12.31
C ALA A 211 2.72 -3.25 12.99
N LEU A 212 2.02 -4.11 12.22
CA LEU A 212 0.89 -4.89 12.74
C LEU A 212 1.34 -6.19 13.41
N THR A 213 1.97 -7.12 12.68
CA THR A 213 2.31 -8.45 13.20
C THR A 213 3.68 -8.50 13.86
N LEU A 214 4.63 -7.67 13.42
CA LEU A 214 6.05 -7.67 13.85
C LEU A 214 6.75 -9.03 13.64
N THR A 215 6.13 -9.90 12.85
CA THR A 215 6.57 -11.26 12.52
C THR A 215 6.36 -11.53 11.04
N TRP A 216 7.17 -12.44 10.50
CA TRP A 216 7.00 -12.91 9.13
C TRP A 216 6.30 -14.27 9.10
N SER A 217 5.24 -14.32 8.29
CA SER A 217 4.58 -15.55 7.86
C SER A 217 4.34 -15.49 6.35
N GLU A 218 4.46 -16.62 5.68
CA GLU A 218 4.11 -16.72 4.26
C GLU A 218 2.62 -16.37 4.06
N LEU A 219 2.32 -15.73 2.93
CA LEU A 219 0.96 -15.32 2.55
C LEU A 219 0.21 -14.50 3.63
N MET A 220 0.93 -13.69 4.42
CA MET A 220 0.37 -12.92 5.55
C MET A 220 -0.73 -11.92 5.17
N THR A 221 -0.81 -11.54 3.90
CA THR A 221 -1.86 -10.67 3.37
C THR A 221 -3.23 -11.35 3.43
N SER A 222 -3.28 -12.68 3.35
CA SER A 222 -4.50 -13.49 3.52
C SER A 222 -5.68 -13.02 2.67
N GLY A 223 -5.42 -12.53 1.45
CA GLY A 223 -6.45 -12.06 0.51
C GLY A 223 -6.90 -10.61 0.71
N ARG A 224 -6.26 -9.83 1.60
CA ARG A 224 -6.64 -8.42 1.86
C ARG A 224 -6.43 -7.49 0.67
N GLY A 225 -5.63 -7.87 -0.31
CA GLY A 225 -5.38 -7.13 -1.55
C GLY A 225 -6.32 -7.47 -2.69
N PHE A 226 -7.32 -8.34 -2.51
CA PHE A 226 -8.43 -8.46 -3.46
C PHE A 226 -9.44 -7.36 -3.19
N ILE A 227 -9.36 -6.28 -3.96
CA ILE A 227 -10.19 -5.08 -3.85
C ILE A 227 -10.65 -4.68 -5.25
#